data_AF-A0A4V3EKZ7-F1
#
_entry.id   AF-A0A4V3EKZ7-F1
#
_cell.length_a   1.000
_cell.length_b   1.000
_cell.length_c   1.000
_cell.angle_alpha   90.00
_cell.angle_beta   90.00
_cell.angle_gamma   90.00
#
_symmetry.space_group_name_H-M   'P 1'
#
loop_
_entity.id
_entity.type
_entity.pdbx_description
1 polymer ?
#
loop_
_entity_poly.entity_id
_entity_poly.type
_entity_poly.pdbx_seq_one_letter_code
_entity_poly.pdbx_strand_id
1 'polypeptide(L)'
;MRGVSVALVGPLWRTLPWRASAAAGTLGLLIAGTPLAVGAEPAPWQTLLLLRCAALTGALGLAFLLDDPARHLTTPVPVPRLVRQALRVALVAPFAALWWAVVLLLAPSASRPPVGEVTLEAVAVGVLALAAAALAVRVTDEERPGPFVAASLLVMAVLAPLLAPEGWALFAQADDPRWPAAHERWAVLAAAVAVVGAVCGPEPLGRRAGGR
;
A
#
# COMPACT_ATOMS: atom_id res chain seq x y z
N MET A 1 -26.28 -13.56 1.10
CA MET A 1 -25.03 -12.76 1.17
C MET A 1 -24.39 -12.51 -0.21
N ARG A 2 -24.20 -13.50 -1.09
CA ARG A 2 -23.60 -13.31 -2.43
C ARG A 2 -24.25 -12.22 -3.31
N GLY A 3 -25.58 -12.07 -3.28
CA GLY A 3 -26.28 -11.06 -4.08
C GLY A 3 -26.02 -9.61 -3.65
N VAL A 4 -25.80 -9.36 -2.35
CA VAL A 4 -25.48 -8.02 -1.82
C VAL A 4 -24.06 -7.62 -2.17
N SER A 5 -23.11 -8.59 -2.18
CA SER A 5 -21.72 -8.33 -2.57
C SER A 5 -21.59 -7.89 -4.02
N VAL A 6 -22.28 -8.55 -4.96
CA VAL A 6 -22.26 -8.18 -6.39
C VAL A 6 -22.91 -6.82 -6.62
N ALA A 7 -24.02 -6.52 -5.93
CA ALA A 7 -24.70 -5.23 -6.04
C ALA A 7 -23.84 -4.04 -5.59
N LEU A 8 -22.88 -4.26 -4.67
CA LEU A 8 -21.98 -3.22 -4.17
C LEU A 8 -20.76 -2.98 -5.08
N VAL A 9 -20.41 -3.91 -5.98
CA VAL A 9 -19.22 -3.79 -6.83
C VAL A 9 -19.31 -2.57 -7.75
N GLY A 10 -20.45 -2.39 -8.44
CA GLY A 10 -20.64 -1.28 -9.39
C GLY A 10 -20.52 0.11 -8.74
N PRO A 11 -21.24 0.38 -7.63
CA PRO A 11 -21.10 1.63 -6.88
C PRO A 11 -19.67 1.84 -6.36
N LEU A 12 -19.06 0.80 -5.75
CA LEU A 12 -17.71 0.91 -5.20
C LEU A 12 -16.69 1.24 -6.28
N TRP A 13 -16.77 0.57 -7.43
CA TRP A 13 -15.90 0.82 -8.58
C TRP A 13 -15.91 2.29 -9.02
N ARG A 14 -17.08 2.93 -9.04
CA ARG A 14 -17.21 4.34 -9.42
C ARG A 14 -16.68 5.30 -8.37
N THR A 15 -16.73 4.92 -7.10
CA THR A 15 -16.24 5.73 -5.97
C THR A 15 -14.74 5.57 -5.71
N LEU A 16 -14.07 4.65 -6.40
CA LEU A 16 -12.62 4.47 -6.24
C LEU A 16 -11.88 5.75 -6.68
N PRO A 17 -10.81 6.13 -5.97
CA PRO A 17 -10.03 7.33 -6.25
C PRO A 17 -9.08 7.11 -7.44
N TRP A 18 -9.65 6.75 -8.62
CA TRP A 18 -8.90 6.40 -9.82
C TRP A 18 -7.89 7.47 -10.22
N ARG A 19 -8.18 8.75 -10.00
CA ARG A 19 -7.26 9.85 -10.30
C ARG A 19 -6.00 9.79 -9.44
N ALA A 20 -6.15 9.55 -8.14
CA ALA A 20 -5.02 9.44 -7.23
C ALA A 20 -4.18 8.19 -7.55
N SER A 21 -4.84 7.05 -7.78
CA SER A 21 -4.16 5.81 -8.17
C SER A 21 -3.48 5.90 -9.53
N ALA A 22 -4.10 6.57 -10.51
CA ALA A 22 -3.50 6.79 -11.83
C ALA A 22 -2.31 7.76 -11.77
N ALA A 23 -2.40 8.84 -10.98
CA ALA A 23 -1.29 9.76 -10.78
C ALA A 23 -0.09 9.06 -10.11
N ALA A 24 -0.35 8.33 -9.02
CA ALA A 24 0.63 7.51 -8.33
C ALA A 24 1.26 6.45 -9.25
N GLY A 25 0.43 5.73 -10.01
CA GLY A 25 0.88 4.71 -10.95
C GLY A 25 1.72 5.29 -12.08
N THR A 26 1.32 6.44 -12.63
CA THR A 26 2.09 7.16 -13.67
C THR A 26 3.45 7.58 -13.14
N LEU A 27 3.48 8.15 -11.93
CA LEU A 27 4.72 8.61 -11.31
C LEU A 27 5.68 7.44 -11.03
N GLY A 28 5.19 6.30 -10.53
CA GLY A 28 6.04 5.12 -10.36
C GLY A 28 6.54 4.50 -11.67
N LEU A 29 5.73 4.53 -12.75
CA LEU A 29 6.18 4.13 -14.08
C LEU A 29 7.24 5.07 -14.64
N LEU A 30 7.10 6.39 -14.41
CA LEU A 30 8.11 7.37 -14.80
C LEU A 30 9.43 7.12 -14.06
N ILE A 31 9.39 6.90 -12.74
CA ILE A 31 10.57 6.58 -11.94
C ILE A 31 11.28 5.32 -12.47
N ALA A 32 10.53 4.23 -12.66
CA ALA A 32 11.09 2.96 -13.12
C ALA A 32 11.58 3.02 -14.58
N GLY A 33 10.89 3.76 -15.44
CA GLY A 33 11.19 3.86 -16.87
C GLY A 33 12.22 4.93 -17.23
N THR A 34 12.60 5.82 -16.30
CA THR A 34 13.55 6.92 -16.57
C THR A 34 14.89 6.43 -17.13
N PRO A 35 15.53 5.39 -16.58
CA PRO A 35 16.80 4.89 -17.13
C PRO A 35 16.66 4.42 -18.57
N LEU A 36 15.59 3.67 -18.88
CA LEU A 36 15.30 3.22 -20.25
C LEU A 36 15.06 4.39 -21.20
N ALA A 37 14.32 5.42 -20.78
CA ALA A 37 13.98 6.57 -21.61
C ALA A 37 15.21 7.42 -21.99
N VAL A 38 16.22 7.46 -21.12
CA VAL A 38 17.46 8.23 -21.33
C VAL A 38 18.60 7.33 -21.87
N GLY A 39 18.36 6.03 -22.03
CA GLY A 39 19.39 5.06 -22.44
C GLY A 39 20.51 4.89 -21.40
N ALA A 40 20.21 5.12 -20.12
CA ALA A 40 21.15 4.98 -19.03
C ALA A 40 21.23 3.52 -18.55
N GLU A 41 22.42 3.10 -18.13
CA GLU A 41 22.66 1.81 -17.47
C GLU A 41 22.86 2.02 -15.96
N PRO A 42 21.79 1.92 -15.15
CA PRO A 42 21.88 2.14 -13.72
C PRO A 42 22.65 1.00 -13.04
N ALA A 43 23.47 1.36 -12.07
CA ALA A 43 24.10 0.40 -11.17
C ALA A 43 23.03 -0.36 -10.34
N PRO A 44 23.32 -1.58 -9.86
CA PRO A 44 22.34 -2.40 -9.11
C PRO A 44 21.67 -1.67 -7.94
N TRP A 45 22.43 -0.89 -7.17
CA TRP A 45 21.88 -0.11 -6.05
C TRP A 45 20.93 1.01 -6.52
N GLN A 46 21.15 1.59 -7.71
CA GLN A 46 20.28 2.61 -8.30
C GLN A 46 18.97 1.99 -8.75
N THR A 47 19.03 0.84 -9.44
CA THR A 47 17.84 0.08 -9.85
C THR A 47 17.01 -0.33 -8.65
N LEU A 48 17.64 -0.83 -7.58
CA LEU A 48 16.94 -1.17 -6.34
C LEU A 48 16.27 0.06 -5.71
N LEU A 49 16.95 1.20 -5.65
CA LEU A 49 16.38 2.43 -5.11
C LEU A 49 15.18 2.91 -5.95
N LEU A 50 15.28 2.88 -7.28
CA LEU A 50 14.18 3.24 -8.17
C LEU A 50 12.96 2.33 -7.99
N LEU A 51 13.17 1.02 -7.80
CA LEU A 51 12.11 0.06 -7.52
C LEU A 51 11.46 0.32 -6.14
N ARG A 52 12.25 0.63 -5.11
CA ARG A 52 11.73 1.04 -3.79
C ARG A 52 10.93 2.34 -3.86
N CYS A 53 11.40 3.32 -4.64
CA CYS A 53 10.66 4.56 -4.89
C CYS A 53 9.35 4.29 -5.66
N ALA A 54 9.38 3.45 -6.69
CA ALA A 54 8.18 3.04 -7.41
C ALA A 54 7.18 2.35 -6.46
N ALA A 55 7.64 1.39 -5.66
CA ALA A 55 6.81 0.72 -4.64
C ALA A 55 6.16 1.69 -3.66
N LEU A 56 6.94 2.67 -3.15
CA LEU A 56 6.42 3.73 -2.29
C LEU A 56 5.31 4.51 -2.97
N THR A 57 5.47 4.88 -4.24
CA THR A 57 4.45 5.65 -4.98
C THR A 57 3.18 4.84 -5.22
N GLY A 58 3.31 3.54 -5.51
CA GLY A 58 2.17 2.62 -5.54
C GLY A 58 1.43 2.57 -4.19
N ALA A 59 2.17 2.52 -3.08
CA ALA A 59 1.60 2.56 -1.74
C ALA A 59 0.92 3.90 -1.40
N LEU A 60 1.44 5.03 -1.89
CA LEU A 60 0.74 6.31 -1.79
C LEU A 60 -0.62 6.24 -2.49
N GLY A 61 -0.69 5.66 -3.69
CA GLY A 61 -1.96 5.43 -4.39
C GLY A 61 -2.95 4.57 -3.60
N LEU A 62 -2.46 3.58 -2.84
CA LEU A 62 -3.26 2.75 -1.94
C LEU A 62 -3.73 3.49 -0.68
N ALA A 63 -2.97 4.47 -0.17
CA ALA A 63 -3.35 5.25 1.00
C ALA A 63 -4.66 6.02 0.78
N PHE A 64 -4.92 6.48 -0.45
CA PHE A 64 -6.16 7.17 -0.81
C PHE A 64 -7.35 6.22 -1.02
N LEU A 65 -7.14 4.90 -1.09
CA LEU A 65 -8.19 3.92 -1.42
C LEU A 65 -9.39 3.95 -0.45
N LEU A 66 -9.12 4.37 0.79
CA LEU A 66 -10.11 4.46 1.86
C LEU A 66 -10.72 5.85 2.02
N ASP A 67 -10.31 6.84 1.21
CA ASP A 67 -10.99 8.13 1.18
C ASP A 67 -12.43 7.93 0.70
N ASP A 68 -13.38 8.39 1.48
CA ASP A 68 -14.81 8.36 1.14
C ASP A 68 -15.43 9.73 1.45
N PRO A 69 -15.43 10.66 0.47
CA PRO A 69 -15.97 12.00 0.68
C PRO A 69 -17.49 12.01 0.92
N ALA A 70 -18.19 10.88 0.76
CA ALA A 70 -19.63 10.74 1.02
C ALA A 70 -19.95 9.95 2.30
N ARG A 71 -18.96 9.79 3.21
CA ARG A 71 -19.10 9.13 4.51
C ARG A 71 -20.37 9.52 5.27
N HIS A 72 -20.73 10.80 5.27
CA HIS A 72 -21.89 11.34 6.01
C HIS A 72 -23.25 10.86 5.49
N LEU A 73 -23.32 10.36 4.25
CA LEU A 73 -24.55 9.92 3.60
C LEU A 73 -24.72 8.39 3.61
N THR A 74 -23.67 7.63 3.97
CA THR A 74 -23.65 6.15 3.91
C THR A 74 -23.68 5.46 5.28
N THR A 75 -23.74 6.25 6.36
CA THR A 75 -23.87 5.81 7.76
C THR A 75 -24.99 4.79 8.05
N PRO A 76 -26.14 4.74 7.33
CA PRO A 76 -27.19 3.77 7.64
C PRO A 76 -27.02 2.41 6.93
N VAL A 77 -25.93 2.16 6.18
CA VAL A 77 -25.80 0.91 5.41
C VAL A 77 -25.39 -0.27 6.32
N PRO A 78 -26.17 -1.37 6.36
CA PRO A 78 -25.98 -2.51 7.29
C PRO A 78 -24.80 -3.45 6.91
N VAL A 79 -23.80 -2.94 6.19
CA VAL A 79 -22.63 -3.72 5.78
C VAL A 79 -21.45 -3.38 6.71
N PRO A 80 -20.74 -4.37 7.26
CA PRO A 80 -19.57 -4.11 8.09
C PRO A 80 -18.51 -3.31 7.31
N ARG A 81 -17.91 -2.33 7.96
CA ARG A 81 -16.89 -1.46 7.37
C ARG A 81 -15.70 -2.24 6.78
N LEU A 82 -15.25 -3.29 7.47
CA LEU A 82 -14.19 -4.19 6.98
C LEU A 82 -14.51 -4.83 5.63
N VAL A 83 -15.78 -5.22 5.40
CA VAL A 83 -16.19 -5.86 4.15
C VAL A 83 -16.10 -4.89 2.98
N ARG A 84 -16.47 -3.61 3.18
CA ARG A 84 -16.32 -2.58 2.15
C ARG A 84 -14.86 -2.29 1.82
N GLN A 85 -14.02 -2.18 2.85
CA GLN A 85 -12.58 -1.94 2.69
C GLN A 85 -11.90 -3.12 1.96
N ALA A 86 -12.17 -4.35 2.39
CA ALA A 86 -11.64 -5.55 1.75
C ALA A 86 -12.09 -5.66 0.29
N LEU A 87 -13.34 -5.32 -0.03
CA LEU A 87 -13.84 -5.34 -1.40
C LEU A 87 -13.17 -4.27 -2.27
N ARG A 88 -12.93 -3.06 -1.75
CA ARG A 88 -12.16 -2.02 -2.47
C ARG A 88 -10.72 -2.48 -2.76
N VAL A 89 -10.05 -3.07 -1.78
CA VAL A 89 -8.70 -3.63 -1.94
C VAL A 89 -8.71 -4.75 -2.98
N ALA A 90 -9.66 -5.68 -2.90
CA ALA A 90 -9.77 -6.79 -3.85
C ALA A 90 -9.99 -6.33 -5.29
N LEU A 91 -10.74 -5.24 -5.51
CA LEU A 91 -10.96 -4.68 -6.84
C LEU A 91 -9.71 -4.02 -7.43
N VAL A 92 -8.85 -3.42 -6.59
CA VAL A 92 -7.62 -2.74 -7.04
C VAL A 92 -6.43 -3.68 -7.12
N ALA A 93 -6.40 -4.76 -6.33
CA ALA A 93 -5.31 -5.74 -6.28
C ALA A 93 -4.84 -6.25 -7.66
N PRO A 94 -5.71 -6.67 -8.61
CA PRO A 94 -5.24 -7.15 -9.91
C PRO A 94 -4.57 -6.05 -10.74
N PHE A 95 -5.07 -4.80 -10.66
CA PHE A 95 -4.47 -3.66 -11.35
C PHE A 95 -3.12 -3.28 -10.73
N ALA A 96 -3.02 -3.33 -9.40
CA ALA A 96 -1.77 -3.09 -8.69
C ALA A 96 -0.71 -4.16 -9.04
N ALA A 97 -1.11 -5.43 -9.13
CA ALA A 97 -0.22 -6.52 -9.55
C ALA A 97 0.26 -6.36 -11.00
N LEU A 98 -0.64 -6.03 -11.92
CA LEU A 98 -0.29 -5.76 -13.32
C LEU A 98 0.65 -4.56 -13.44
N TRP A 99 0.35 -3.47 -12.74
CA TRP A 99 1.19 -2.28 -12.72
C TRP A 99 2.58 -2.58 -12.16
N TRP A 100 2.67 -3.34 -11.06
CA TRP A 100 3.95 -3.75 -10.49
C TRP A 100 4.76 -4.63 -11.43
N ALA A 101 4.10 -5.55 -12.14
CA ALA A 101 4.74 -6.36 -13.17
C ALA A 101 5.34 -5.48 -14.28
N VAL A 102 4.63 -4.43 -14.73
CA VAL A 102 5.16 -3.45 -15.70
C VAL A 102 6.37 -2.72 -15.13
N VAL A 103 6.31 -2.25 -13.87
CA VAL A 103 7.45 -1.61 -13.19
C VAL A 103 8.70 -2.51 -13.18
N LEU A 104 8.53 -3.80 -12.88
CA LEU A 104 9.62 -4.78 -12.91
C LEU A 104 10.18 -5.01 -14.32
N LEU A 105 9.31 -4.99 -15.34
CA LEU A 105 9.72 -5.13 -16.74
C LEU A 105 10.50 -3.91 -17.25
N LEU A 106 10.21 -2.72 -16.72
CA LEU A 106 10.96 -1.50 -17.01
C LEU A 106 12.34 -1.46 -16.37
N ALA A 107 12.60 -2.26 -15.33
CA ALA A 107 13.92 -2.35 -14.71
C ALA A 107 14.90 -3.10 -15.63
N PRO A 108 16.08 -2.53 -15.96
CA PRO A 108 17.09 -3.17 -16.80
C PRO A 108 17.51 -4.54 -16.25
N SER A 109 17.60 -5.56 -17.11
CA SER A 109 17.91 -6.93 -16.68
C SER A 109 19.30 -7.09 -16.10
N ALA A 110 20.28 -6.29 -16.54
CA ALA A 110 21.68 -6.38 -16.11
C ALA A 110 21.89 -5.95 -14.64
N SER A 111 21.03 -5.08 -14.12
CA SER A 111 21.12 -4.54 -12.76
C SER A 111 19.88 -4.86 -11.91
N ARG A 112 19.08 -5.83 -12.35
CA ARG A 112 17.83 -6.20 -11.68
C ARG A 112 18.12 -7.00 -10.41
N PRO A 113 17.67 -6.55 -9.22
CA PRO A 113 17.77 -7.31 -7.99
C PRO A 113 16.81 -8.54 -8.00
N PRO A 114 16.97 -9.47 -7.05
CA PRO A 114 16.03 -10.59 -6.87
C PRO A 114 14.57 -10.11 -6.77
N VAL A 115 13.74 -10.54 -7.72
CA VAL A 115 12.39 -9.97 -7.94
C VAL A 115 11.42 -10.33 -6.82
N GLY A 116 11.54 -11.52 -6.22
CA GLY A 116 10.63 -11.98 -5.17
C GLY A 116 10.75 -11.13 -3.91
N GLU A 117 11.99 -10.85 -3.52
CA GLU A 117 12.39 -10.06 -2.37
C GLU A 117 11.95 -8.60 -2.52
N VAL A 118 12.20 -7.98 -3.68
CA VAL A 118 11.74 -6.60 -3.91
C VAL A 118 10.21 -6.51 -4.03
N THR A 119 9.55 -7.55 -4.55
CA THR A 119 8.09 -7.62 -4.55
C THR A 119 7.53 -7.75 -3.12
N LEU A 120 8.22 -8.47 -2.24
CA LEU A 120 7.87 -8.55 -0.82
C LEU A 120 7.97 -7.18 -0.14
N GLU A 121 9.03 -6.42 -0.38
CA GLU A 121 9.15 -5.04 0.11
C GLU A 121 7.95 -4.19 -0.38
N ALA A 122 7.62 -4.26 -1.67
CA ALA A 122 6.51 -3.52 -2.24
C ALA A 122 5.15 -3.89 -1.63
N VAL A 123 4.90 -5.19 -1.43
CA VAL A 123 3.70 -5.69 -0.74
C VAL A 123 3.66 -5.19 0.70
N ALA A 124 4.78 -5.24 1.43
CA ALA A 124 4.86 -4.80 2.81
C ALA A 124 4.52 -3.31 2.96
N VAL A 125 5.07 -2.44 2.10
CA VAL A 125 4.76 -1.00 2.10
C VAL A 125 3.30 -0.76 1.71
N GLY A 126 2.75 -1.53 0.76
CA GLY A 126 1.32 -1.46 0.40
C GLY A 126 0.40 -1.87 1.57
N VAL A 127 0.73 -2.94 2.28
CA VAL A 127 -0.01 -3.40 3.48
C VAL A 127 0.07 -2.37 4.61
N LEU A 128 1.24 -1.76 4.83
CA LEU A 128 1.43 -0.65 5.76
C LEU A 128 0.54 0.54 5.42
N ALA A 129 0.47 0.94 4.15
CA ALA A 129 -0.38 2.03 3.70
C ALA A 129 -1.86 1.75 3.96
N LEU A 130 -2.33 0.54 3.63
CA LEU A 130 -3.71 0.12 3.84
C LEU A 130 -4.07 0.04 5.34
N ALA A 131 -3.17 -0.49 6.16
CA ALA A 131 -3.37 -0.59 7.60
C ALA A 131 -3.38 0.79 8.27
N ALA A 132 -2.46 1.68 7.87
CA ALA A 132 -2.41 3.06 8.35
C ALA A 132 -3.67 3.84 7.94
N ALA A 133 -4.14 3.68 6.71
CA ALA A 133 -5.41 4.26 6.27
C ALA A 133 -6.61 3.70 7.05
N ALA A 134 -6.66 2.39 7.30
CA ALA A 134 -7.73 1.79 8.07
C ALA A 134 -7.74 2.30 9.53
N LEU A 135 -6.56 2.46 10.13
CA LEU A 135 -6.38 3.02 11.47
C LEU A 135 -6.75 4.51 11.53
N ALA A 136 -6.33 5.31 10.55
CA ALA A 136 -6.64 6.73 10.48
C ALA A 136 -8.16 6.96 10.44
N VAL A 137 -8.90 6.22 9.60
CA VAL A 137 -10.37 6.31 9.57
C VAL A 137 -11.00 5.85 10.90
N ARG A 138 -10.29 5.08 11.74
CA ARG A 138 -10.82 4.61 13.05
C ARG A 138 -10.60 5.62 14.16
N VAL A 139 -9.42 6.22 14.19
CA VAL A 139 -8.98 7.11 15.27
C VAL A 139 -9.40 8.56 14.99
N THR A 140 -9.53 8.94 13.71
CA THR A 140 -9.91 10.29 13.32
C THR A 140 -11.32 10.30 12.74
N ASP A 141 -12.08 11.34 13.11
CA ASP A 141 -13.35 11.68 12.45
C ASP A 141 -13.14 12.41 11.13
N GLU A 142 -11.92 12.40 10.57
CA GLU A 142 -11.58 13.09 9.35
C GLU A 142 -12.24 12.44 8.12
N GLU A 143 -12.66 13.26 7.16
CA GLU A 143 -13.31 12.80 5.93
C GLU A 143 -12.32 12.25 4.89
N ARG A 144 -11.04 12.62 5.02
CA ARG A 144 -9.97 12.32 4.07
C ARG A 144 -8.68 11.92 4.80
N PRO A 145 -8.56 10.66 5.26
CA PRO A 145 -7.33 10.16 5.88
C PRO A 145 -6.13 10.10 4.92
N GLY A 146 -6.37 10.01 3.59
CA GLY A 146 -5.37 9.75 2.57
C GLY A 146 -4.15 10.69 2.61
N PRO A 147 -4.32 12.03 2.63
CA PRO A 147 -3.21 12.98 2.71
C PRO A 147 -2.34 12.79 3.97
N PHE A 148 -2.95 12.54 5.13
CA PHE A 148 -2.22 12.33 6.38
C PHE A 148 -1.39 11.04 6.35
N VAL A 149 -1.97 9.96 5.83
CA VAL A 149 -1.30 8.66 5.68
C VAL A 149 -0.17 8.77 4.66
N ALA A 150 -0.41 9.43 3.52
CA ALA A 150 0.59 9.67 2.50
C ALA A 150 1.77 10.49 3.04
N ALA A 151 1.51 11.57 3.78
CA ALA A 151 2.54 12.39 4.42
C ALA A 151 3.35 11.57 5.43
N SER A 152 2.67 10.77 6.26
CA SER A 152 3.31 9.90 7.25
C SER A 152 4.18 8.83 6.60
N LEU A 153 3.73 8.20 5.51
CA LEU A 153 4.53 7.24 4.74
C LEU A 153 5.77 7.90 4.13
N LEU A 154 5.64 9.09 3.56
CA LEU A 154 6.77 9.85 3.01
C LEU A 154 7.79 10.19 4.09
N VAL A 155 7.33 10.69 5.24
CA VAL A 155 8.19 11.00 6.40
C VAL A 155 8.90 9.73 6.87
N MET A 156 8.17 8.62 7.01
CA MET A 156 8.76 7.35 7.43
C MET A 156 9.73 6.77 6.40
N ALA A 157 9.49 6.95 5.10
CA ALA A 157 10.41 6.52 4.06
C ALA A 157 11.77 7.25 4.13
N VAL A 158 11.78 8.49 4.64
CA VAL A 158 13.00 9.27 4.87
C VAL A 158 13.62 8.95 6.23
N LEU A 159 12.81 8.88 7.29
CA LEU A 159 13.30 8.68 8.66
C LEU A 159 13.73 7.24 8.94
N ALA A 160 13.05 6.23 8.39
CA ALA A 160 13.35 4.84 8.71
C ALA A 160 14.78 4.45 8.29
N PRO A 161 15.31 4.81 7.10
CA PRO A 161 16.71 4.55 6.77
C PRO A 161 17.71 5.29 7.67
N LEU A 162 17.35 6.49 8.15
CA LEU A 162 18.23 7.34 8.97
C LEU A 162 18.27 6.92 10.45
N LEU A 163 17.15 6.40 10.96
CA LEU A 163 16.97 6.04 12.36
C LEU A 163 17.06 4.53 12.60
N ALA A 164 17.08 3.72 11.54
CA ALA A 164 17.23 2.27 11.66
C ALA A 164 18.59 1.95 12.29
N PRO A 165 18.63 1.17 13.38
CA PRO A 165 19.89 0.68 13.92
C PRO A 165 20.69 -0.07 12.86
N GLU A 166 22.01 0.10 12.82
CA GLU A 166 22.86 -0.56 11.80
C GLU A 166 22.71 -2.09 11.79
N GLY A 167 22.41 -2.70 12.94
CA GLY A 167 22.14 -4.14 13.06
C GLY A 167 20.79 -4.61 12.50
N TRP A 168 19.85 -3.70 12.26
CA TRP A 168 18.51 -4.02 11.73
C TRP A 168 18.49 -4.18 10.21
N ALA A 169 19.46 -3.63 9.48
CA ALA A 169 19.74 -3.91 8.07
C ALA A 169 18.51 -3.95 7.13
N LEU A 170 17.42 -3.23 7.46
CA LEU A 170 16.13 -3.35 6.77
C LEU A 170 16.22 -2.92 5.28
N PHE A 171 17.21 -2.06 4.99
CA PHE A 171 17.48 -1.51 3.67
C PHE A 171 18.80 -2.02 3.10
N ALA A 172 19.15 -3.29 3.38
CA ALA A 172 20.32 -3.96 2.80
C ALA A 172 20.34 -3.82 1.26
N GLN A 173 21.54 -3.76 0.70
CA GLN A 173 21.78 -3.82 -0.75
C GLN A 173 21.73 -5.29 -1.21
N ALA A 174 21.45 -5.52 -2.50
CA ALA A 174 21.32 -6.87 -3.05
C ALA A 174 22.59 -7.73 -2.85
N ASP A 175 23.77 -7.10 -2.83
CA ASP A 175 25.05 -7.77 -2.64
C ASP A 175 25.46 -7.92 -1.15
N ASP A 176 24.67 -7.39 -0.21
CA ASP A 176 24.96 -7.49 1.23
C ASP A 176 24.58 -8.89 1.75
N PRO A 177 25.45 -9.59 2.49
CA PRO A 177 25.13 -10.89 3.10
C PRO A 177 23.89 -10.88 4.00
N ARG A 178 23.48 -9.71 4.50
CA ARG A 178 22.29 -9.52 5.34
C ARG A 178 20.98 -9.43 4.53
N TRP A 179 21.04 -9.45 3.19
CA TRP A 179 19.87 -9.34 2.32
C TRP A 179 18.73 -10.33 2.66
N PRO A 180 18.98 -11.64 2.88
CA PRO A 180 17.90 -12.56 3.25
C PRO A 180 17.25 -12.20 4.60
N ALA A 181 18.07 -11.89 5.60
CA ALA A 181 17.58 -11.52 6.94
C ALA A 181 16.78 -10.20 6.92
N ALA A 182 17.13 -9.26 6.03
CA ALA A 182 16.34 -8.05 5.82
C ALA A 182 14.93 -8.37 5.31
N HIS A 183 14.82 -9.30 4.36
CA HIS A 183 13.53 -9.69 3.77
C HIS A 183 12.67 -10.52 4.72
N GLU A 184 13.27 -11.35 5.56
CA GLU A 184 12.55 -11.99 6.66
C GLU A 184 11.92 -10.97 7.60
N ARG A 185 12.65 -9.89 7.94
CA ARG A 185 12.14 -8.79 8.77
C ARG A 185 11.00 -8.04 8.08
N TRP A 186 11.10 -7.80 6.77
CA TRP A 186 10.00 -7.24 5.98
C TRP A 186 8.75 -8.14 5.97
N ALA A 187 8.92 -9.46 5.83
CA ALA A 187 7.82 -10.42 5.90
C ALA A 187 7.14 -10.39 7.29
N VAL A 188 7.92 -10.42 8.36
CA VAL A 188 7.42 -10.35 9.74
C VAL A 188 6.69 -9.02 9.98
N LEU A 189 7.24 -7.91 9.51
CA LEU A 189 6.62 -6.59 9.62
C LEU A 189 5.27 -6.56 8.88
N ALA A 190 5.23 -7.03 7.63
CA ALA A 190 4.00 -7.10 6.84
C ALA A 190 2.94 -7.97 7.53
N ALA A 191 3.33 -9.14 8.04
CA ALA A 191 2.43 -10.05 8.74
C ALA A 191 1.90 -9.42 10.04
N ALA A 192 2.76 -8.82 10.85
CA ALA A 192 2.36 -8.16 12.10
C ALA A 192 1.36 -7.03 11.83
N VAL A 193 1.63 -6.19 10.83
CA VAL A 193 0.76 -5.09 10.43
C VAL A 193 -0.58 -5.58 9.90
N ALA A 194 -0.58 -6.62 9.07
CA ALA A 194 -1.81 -7.22 8.56
C ALA A 194 -2.67 -7.80 9.69
N VAL A 195 -2.05 -8.50 10.66
CA VAL A 195 -2.74 -9.05 11.83
C VAL A 195 -3.32 -7.93 12.70
N VAL A 196 -2.53 -6.90 13.02
CA VAL A 196 -3.01 -5.76 13.81
C VAL A 196 -4.17 -5.06 13.09
N GLY A 197 -4.05 -4.83 11.76
CA GLY A 197 -5.13 -4.25 10.97
C GLY A 197 -6.41 -5.09 10.96
N ALA A 198 -6.29 -6.42 10.87
CA ALA A 198 -7.42 -7.34 10.90
C ALA A 198 -8.09 -7.43 12.29
N VAL A 199 -7.30 -7.48 13.36
CA VAL A 199 -7.79 -7.60 14.75
C VAL A 199 -8.38 -6.28 15.24
N CYS A 200 -7.76 -5.15 14.91
CA CYS A 200 -8.28 -3.83 15.27
C CYS A 200 -9.42 -3.40 14.36
N GLY A 201 -9.69 -4.08 13.25
CA GLY A 201 -10.69 -3.73 12.23
C GLY A 201 -12.19 -3.85 12.58
N PRO A 202 -12.65 -4.80 13.43
CA PRO A 202 -14.08 -4.98 13.69
C PRO A 202 -14.64 -3.83 14.53
N GLU A 203 -15.67 -3.14 14.03
CA GLU A 203 -16.45 -2.23 14.88
C GLU A 203 -17.07 -3.08 16.00
N PRO A 204 -17.00 -2.65 17.28
CA PRO A 204 -17.76 -3.32 18.33
C PRO A 204 -19.23 -3.22 17.93
N LEU A 205 -19.81 -4.34 17.52
CA LEU A 205 -21.22 -4.48 17.22
C LEU A 205 -21.98 -3.88 18.41
N GLY A 206 -22.72 -2.80 18.14
CA GLY A 206 -23.26 -1.90 19.14
C GLY A 206 -23.80 -2.65 20.35
N ARG A 207 -23.35 -2.24 21.53
CA ARG A 207 -24.06 -2.53 22.78
C ARG A 207 -25.52 -2.19 22.53
N ARG A 208 -26.34 -3.22 22.72
CA ARG A 208 -27.80 -3.22 22.75
C ARG A 208 -28.38 -1.81 22.94
N ALA A 209 -29.26 -1.43 22.01
CA ALA A 209 -30.48 -0.74 22.40
C ALA A 209 -31.10 -1.51 23.57
N GLY A 210 -30.84 -1.01 24.79
CA GLY A 210 -31.60 -1.27 25.99
C GLY A 210 -31.74 0.12 26.61
N GLY A 211 -32.85 0.82 26.46
CA GLY A 211 -34.18 0.33 26.74
C GLY A 211 -34.59 0.97 28.06
N ARG A 212 -35.00 2.23 27.97
CA ARG A 212 -36.03 2.93 28.74
C ARG A 212 -36.04 4.40 28.33
#